data_AF-A0AAQ3R3V9-F1
#
_entry.id   AF-A0AAQ3R3V9-F1
#
_cell.length_a   1.000
_cell.length_b   1.000
_cell.length_c   1.000
_cell.angle_alpha   90.00
_cell.angle_beta   90.00
_cell.angle_gamma   90.00
#
_symmetry.space_group_name_H-M   'P 1'
#
loop_
_entity.id
_entity.type
_entity.pdbx_description
1 polymer ?
#
loop_
_entity_poly.entity_id
_entity_poly.type
_entity_poly.pdbx_seq_one_letter_code
_entity_poly.pdbx_strand_id
1 'polypeptide(L)'
;MSNANTSGAISRIAKELANIQKAQDLSLAVACRDSDVRTVRALIIGPPETAYEYGFFEFECKFTKEYPIKSPEVRCITTNGGKCRFNPNIYAEGKVCLSILGTWRGERGEEWSSAQGLESILLSIQSLMSANPYENEPGFENVKKTQKKPMAYIAKIRHETLRISVVQRLESMLGVHGVKDDHATRTSEASRDNLDVVNNSPQNEPNSDSDGVSTPATDSSAYEYDAEATYNALGEAEWDPFSDLLKRRFLWYYDCYVKSISSHMEEQRDGARFERMEFEYPPNSMEGHFGYATLLKRIHAIHAALADETASWLKAGILQVTAGSQLATQLAFQFEQLCHVWHSPTHQSATRIELSLPHPKNHFLWAITIFGAPSTNLDGGVFNLQFAISPNFPDVQPRVTFQTPISHHRVNSKGDFCYFPNRTDDIANHIETIVNSIADENPTYDPRAIINPELFSLYWGGDDKRKIYLRRLRRSAQDSSEF
;
A
#
# COMPACT_ATOMS: atom_id res chain seq x y z
N MET A 1 -3.74 40.43 -18.46
CA MET A 1 -4.31 39.96 -17.18
C MET A 1 -5.25 38.81 -17.49
N SER A 2 -4.78 37.56 -17.39
CA SER A 2 -5.62 36.38 -17.66
C SER A 2 -6.39 36.02 -16.40
N ASN A 3 -7.72 36.02 -16.50
CA ASN A 3 -8.58 35.37 -15.52
C ASN A 3 -8.24 33.88 -15.50
N ALA A 4 -7.36 33.48 -14.59
CA ALA A 4 -7.00 32.09 -14.39
C ALA A 4 -8.27 31.29 -14.09
N ASN A 5 -8.53 30.25 -14.88
CA ASN A 5 -9.69 29.36 -14.78
C ASN A 5 -9.59 28.44 -13.55
N THR A 6 -9.44 29.06 -12.38
CA THR A 6 -9.22 28.46 -11.07
C THR A 6 -10.36 27.50 -10.74
N SER A 7 -11.60 27.89 -11.06
CA SER A 7 -12.81 27.07 -10.88
C SER A 7 -12.87 25.89 -11.86
N GLY A 8 -12.56 26.09 -13.14
CA GLY A 8 -12.58 25.02 -14.15
C GLY A 8 -11.54 23.94 -13.88
N ALA A 9 -10.31 24.32 -13.49
CA ALA A 9 -9.27 23.38 -13.13
C ALA A 9 -9.68 22.51 -11.92
N ILE A 10 -10.18 23.14 -10.85
CA ILE A 10 -10.65 22.44 -9.65
C ILE A 10 -11.80 21.49 -9.97
N SER A 11 -12.79 21.94 -10.73
CA SER A 11 -13.93 21.11 -11.13
C SER A 11 -13.50 19.90 -11.95
N ARG A 12 -12.53 20.07 -12.86
CA ARG A 12 -11.95 18.98 -13.64
C ARG A 12 -11.23 17.96 -12.74
N ILE A 13 -10.38 18.42 -11.81
CA ILE A 13 -9.66 17.54 -10.88
C ILE A 13 -10.63 16.75 -10.02
N ALA A 14 -11.61 17.40 -9.40
CA ALA A 14 -12.61 16.74 -8.56
C ALA A 14 -13.39 15.65 -9.32
N LYS A 15 -13.76 15.92 -10.59
CA LYS A 15 -14.43 14.95 -11.45
C LYS A 15 -13.53 13.75 -11.77
N GLU A 16 -12.26 13.98 -12.08
CA GLU A 16 -11.30 12.90 -12.35
C GLU A 16 -11.04 12.03 -11.12
N LEU A 17 -10.87 12.65 -9.94
CA LEU A 17 -10.73 11.93 -8.67
C LEU A 17 -11.94 11.04 -8.39
N ALA A 18 -13.16 11.59 -8.52
CA ALA A 18 -14.39 10.84 -8.31
C ALA A 18 -14.55 9.68 -9.31
N ASN A 19 -14.07 9.84 -10.55
CA ASN A 19 -14.10 8.78 -11.55
C ASN A 19 -13.14 7.64 -11.19
N ILE A 20 -11.90 7.96 -10.80
CA ILE A 20 -10.90 6.96 -10.40
C ILE A 20 -11.34 6.24 -9.11
N GLN A 21 -11.90 6.96 -8.14
CA GLN A 21 -12.40 6.37 -6.89
C GLN A 21 -13.62 5.46 -7.11
N LYS A 22 -14.45 5.75 -8.11
CA LYS A 22 -15.58 4.89 -8.51
C LYS A 22 -15.15 3.73 -9.40
N ALA A 23 -14.02 3.86 -10.11
CA ALA A 23 -13.49 2.77 -10.89
C ALA A 23 -13.08 1.62 -9.97
N GLN A 24 -13.48 0.40 -10.31
CA GLN A 24 -13.11 -0.80 -9.56
C GLN A 24 -11.68 -1.27 -9.89
N ASP A 25 -10.80 -0.35 -10.31
CA ASP A 25 -9.40 -0.69 -10.56
C ASP A 25 -8.67 -0.89 -9.24
N LEU A 26 -8.39 -2.15 -8.94
CA LEU A 26 -7.68 -2.55 -7.73
C LEU A 26 -6.25 -2.04 -7.65
N SER A 27 -5.70 -1.54 -8.75
CA SER A 27 -4.30 -1.13 -8.86
C SER A 27 -4.05 0.36 -8.67
N LEU A 28 -5.09 1.20 -8.74
CA LEU A 28 -4.95 2.65 -8.61
C LEU A 28 -5.79 3.17 -7.45
N ALA A 29 -5.23 4.09 -6.66
CA ALA A 29 -6.00 4.86 -5.68
C ALA A 29 -5.53 6.31 -5.66
N VAL A 30 -6.45 7.24 -5.41
CA VAL A 30 -6.18 8.68 -5.40
C VAL A 30 -6.88 9.35 -4.25
N ALA A 31 -6.22 10.36 -3.66
CA ALA A 31 -6.76 11.17 -2.60
C ALA A 31 -6.18 12.59 -2.65
N CYS A 32 -6.98 13.57 -2.23
CA CYS A 32 -6.52 14.93 -1.98
C CYS A 32 -7.09 15.39 -0.64
N ARG A 33 -6.55 16.49 -0.11
CA ARG A 33 -7.15 17.16 1.04
C ARG A 33 -8.23 18.11 0.56
N ASP A 34 -9.24 18.34 1.40
CA ASP A 34 -10.23 19.38 1.14
C ASP A 34 -9.58 20.78 1.13
N SER A 35 -8.50 20.97 1.90
CA SER A 35 -7.73 22.20 1.92
C SER A 35 -6.85 22.43 0.69
N ASP A 36 -6.45 21.37 -0.02
CA ASP A 36 -5.65 21.45 -1.24
C ASP A 36 -6.00 20.34 -2.24
N VAL A 37 -6.99 20.64 -3.08
CA VAL A 37 -7.42 19.77 -4.19
C VAL A 37 -6.44 19.76 -5.37
N ARG A 38 -5.45 20.65 -5.42
CA ARG A 38 -4.44 20.70 -6.50
C ARG A 38 -3.21 19.86 -6.20
N THR A 39 -3.07 19.36 -4.98
CA THR A 39 -2.05 18.37 -4.63
C THR A 39 -2.74 17.04 -4.38
N VAL A 40 -2.58 16.11 -5.32
CA VAL A 40 -3.17 14.78 -5.25
C VAL A 40 -2.09 13.77 -4.89
N ARG A 41 -2.38 12.93 -3.90
CA ARG A 41 -1.62 11.69 -3.65
C ARG A 41 -2.24 10.58 -4.49
N ALA A 42 -1.37 9.79 -5.11
CA ALA A 42 -1.76 8.61 -5.87
C ALA A 42 -0.96 7.40 -5.39
N LEU A 43 -1.60 6.23 -5.43
CA LEU A 43 -0.99 4.94 -5.20
C LEU A 43 -1.15 4.10 -6.47
N ILE A 44 -0.06 3.48 -6.90
CA ILE A 44 -0.03 2.47 -7.94
C ILE A 44 0.46 1.17 -7.31
N ILE A 45 -0.38 0.13 -7.36
CA ILE A 45 0.03 -1.23 -7.03
C ILE A 45 0.79 -1.79 -8.24
N GLY A 46 2.00 -2.28 -7.99
CA GLY A 46 2.86 -2.78 -9.05
C GLY A 46 2.25 -4.00 -9.77
N PRO A 47 2.34 -4.08 -11.11
CA PRO A 47 1.63 -5.10 -11.87
C PRO A 47 2.09 -6.54 -11.54
N PRO A 48 1.18 -7.52 -11.55
CA PRO A 48 1.51 -8.94 -11.43
C PRO A 48 2.53 -9.40 -12.47
N GLU A 49 3.35 -10.40 -12.14
CA GLU A 49 4.34 -11.00 -13.05
C GLU A 49 5.51 -10.05 -13.45
N THR A 50 5.73 -8.99 -12.67
CA THR A 50 6.83 -8.03 -12.89
C THR A 50 7.81 -8.02 -11.72
N ALA A 51 8.83 -7.17 -11.79
CA ALA A 51 9.69 -6.91 -10.62
C ALA A 51 9.00 -6.01 -9.56
N TYR A 52 7.83 -5.48 -9.89
CA TYR A 52 7.07 -4.53 -9.07
C TYR A 52 5.87 -5.18 -8.38
N GLU A 53 5.62 -6.46 -8.68
CA GLU A 53 4.42 -7.22 -8.29
C GLU A 53 3.96 -6.93 -6.86
N TYR A 54 2.74 -6.38 -6.77
CA TYR A 54 2.04 -6.04 -5.54
C TYR A 54 2.77 -5.06 -4.61
N GLY A 55 3.80 -4.36 -5.10
CA GLY A 55 4.46 -3.27 -4.40
C GLY A 55 3.59 -2.01 -4.35
N PHE A 56 3.77 -1.19 -3.33
CA PHE A 56 2.98 0.03 -3.13
C PHE A 56 3.77 1.29 -3.50
N PHE A 57 3.52 1.80 -4.71
CA PHE A 57 4.25 2.95 -5.24
C PHE A 57 3.41 4.21 -5.13
N GLU A 58 3.83 5.11 -4.25
CA GLU A 58 3.15 6.37 -4.00
C GLU A 58 3.74 7.51 -4.84
N PHE A 59 2.85 8.37 -5.34
CA PHE A 59 3.15 9.52 -6.17
C PHE A 59 2.42 10.76 -5.65
N GLU A 60 3.00 11.92 -5.92
CA GLU A 60 2.40 13.23 -5.71
C GLU A 60 2.23 13.91 -7.06
N CYS A 61 1.01 14.34 -7.34
CA CYS A 61 0.62 15.05 -8.56
C CYS A 61 0.22 16.49 -8.19
N LYS A 62 0.97 17.47 -8.66
CA LYS A 62 0.72 18.90 -8.44
C LYS A 62 0.14 19.56 -9.68
N PHE A 63 -1.10 20.00 -9.58
CA PHE A 63 -1.84 20.65 -10.66
C PHE A 63 -1.69 22.17 -10.56
N THR A 64 -1.47 22.83 -11.70
CA THR A 64 -1.44 24.30 -11.76
C THR A 64 -2.83 24.85 -12.08
N LYS A 65 -3.00 26.19 -12.00
CA LYS A 65 -4.23 26.87 -12.43
C LYS A 65 -4.47 26.77 -13.95
N GLU A 66 -3.47 26.31 -14.71
CA GLU A 66 -3.55 26.14 -16.16
C GLU A 66 -4.05 24.74 -16.55
N TYR A 67 -4.31 23.84 -15.60
CA TYR A 67 -4.87 22.52 -15.90
C TYR A 67 -6.28 22.62 -16.52
N PRO A 68 -6.62 21.85 -17.58
CA PRO A 68 -5.84 20.79 -18.24
C PRO A 68 -5.00 21.25 -19.44
N ILE A 69 -4.81 22.55 -19.67
CA ILE A 69 -4.00 23.06 -20.78
C ILE A 69 -2.53 22.66 -20.61
N LYS A 70 -2.00 22.74 -19.39
CA LYS A 70 -0.68 22.19 -19.02
C LYS A 70 -0.83 20.91 -18.20
N SER A 71 0.11 19.99 -18.37
CA SER A 71 0.22 18.78 -17.54
C SER A 71 0.50 19.15 -16.08
N PRO A 72 0.11 18.29 -15.12
CA PRO A 72 0.58 18.41 -13.75
C PRO A 72 2.06 18.01 -13.63
N GLU A 73 2.70 18.45 -12.57
CA GLU A 73 3.99 17.92 -12.13
C GLU A 73 3.77 16.63 -11.35
N VAL A 74 4.60 15.61 -11.59
CA VAL A 74 4.48 14.30 -10.91
C VAL A 74 5.81 13.89 -10.31
N ARG A 75 5.77 13.47 -9.05
CA ARG A 75 6.94 12.98 -8.31
C ARG A 75 6.63 11.65 -7.63
N CYS A 76 7.51 10.67 -7.79
CA CYS A 76 7.48 9.44 -6.99
C CYS A 76 7.95 9.74 -5.56
N ILE A 77 7.18 9.29 -4.59
CA ILE A 77 7.45 9.42 -3.14
C ILE A 77 8.19 8.19 -2.63
N THR A 78 7.91 7.02 -3.20
CA THR A 78 8.53 5.74 -2.83
C THR A 78 9.94 5.66 -3.41
N THR A 79 10.91 6.29 -2.74
CA THR A 79 12.29 6.42 -3.25
C THR A 79 13.38 6.06 -2.24
N ASN A 80 13.00 5.61 -1.05
CA ASN A 80 13.94 5.37 0.06
C ASN A 80 14.80 6.61 0.37
N GLY A 81 14.16 7.78 0.40
CA GLY A 81 14.83 9.06 0.69
C GLY A 81 15.85 9.47 -0.38
N GLY A 82 15.52 9.26 -1.66
CA GLY A 82 16.42 9.66 -2.76
C GLY A 82 17.42 8.58 -3.20
N LYS A 83 17.32 7.35 -2.70
CA LYS A 83 18.37 6.31 -2.83
C LYS A 83 17.99 5.12 -3.71
N CYS A 84 16.71 4.96 -4.03
CA CYS A 84 16.21 3.82 -4.80
C CYS A 84 15.68 4.30 -6.15
N ARG A 85 16.40 3.94 -7.21
CA ARG A 85 15.94 4.10 -8.59
C ARG A 85 15.12 2.88 -8.98
N PHE A 86 13.80 3.00 -8.94
CA PHE A 86 12.88 1.89 -9.26
C PHE A 86 12.76 1.60 -10.75
N ASN A 87 13.05 2.53 -11.63
CA ASN A 87 12.92 2.33 -13.07
C ASN A 87 13.86 3.29 -13.82
N PRO A 88 14.28 3.00 -15.06
CA PRO A 88 14.98 3.98 -15.85
C PRO A 88 14.26 5.34 -15.94
N ASN A 89 12.92 5.31 -15.97
CA ASN A 89 12.06 6.49 -16.01
C ASN A 89 11.52 6.95 -14.64
N ILE A 90 11.88 6.27 -13.53
CA ILE A 90 11.50 6.65 -12.15
C ILE A 90 12.79 6.78 -11.35
N TYR A 91 13.29 8.01 -11.30
CA TYR A 91 14.63 8.32 -10.78
C TYR A 91 14.68 8.18 -9.26
N ALA A 92 15.89 8.02 -8.73
CA ALA A 92 16.10 7.92 -7.29
C ALA A 92 15.58 9.14 -6.52
N GLU A 93 15.69 10.35 -7.07
CA GLU A 93 15.14 11.58 -6.47
C GLU A 93 13.61 11.73 -6.58
N GLY A 94 12.95 10.82 -7.30
CA GLY A 94 11.50 10.82 -7.50
C GLY A 94 11.04 11.44 -8.81
N LYS A 95 11.93 11.94 -9.66
CA LYS A 95 11.55 12.44 -10.99
C LYS A 95 10.96 11.31 -11.85
N VAL A 96 9.82 11.59 -12.49
CA VAL A 96 9.14 10.68 -13.43
C VAL A 96 9.31 11.19 -14.86
N CYS A 97 9.83 10.35 -15.75
CA CYS A 97 10.10 10.65 -17.14
C CYS A 97 9.04 10.05 -18.08
N LEU A 98 8.11 10.87 -18.56
CA LEU A 98 7.05 10.50 -19.50
C LEU A 98 6.85 11.61 -20.54
N SER A 99 6.56 11.23 -21.79
CA SER A 99 6.27 12.18 -22.88
C SER A 99 5.03 13.02 -22.59
N ILE A 100 3.99 12.41 -22.04
CA ILE A 100 2.75 13.08 -21.62
C ILE A 100 2.94 14.06 -20.47
N LEU A 101 4.09 14.03 -19.79
CA LEU A 101 4.47 15.00 -18.76
C LEU A 101 5.48 16.04 -19.27
N GLY A 102 5.93 15.93 -20.52
CA GLY A 102 6.99 16.77 -21.09
C GLY A 102 8.38 16.50 -20.48
N THR A 103 8.55 15.42 -19.73
CA THR A 103 9.81 15.05 -19.06
C THR A 103 10.59 13.96 -19.81
N TRP A 104 10.05 13.51 -20.95
CA TRP A 104 10.69 12.58 -21.88
C TRP A 104 10.35 12.94 -23.33
N ARG A 105 11.13 12.41 -24.27
CA ARG A 105 10.86 12.59 -25.70
C ARG A 105 9.66 11.74 -26.09
N GLY A 106 8.70 12.30 -26.82
CA GLY A 106 7.58 11.57 -27.41
C GLY A 106 7.52 11.80 -28.91
N GLU A 107 6.87 10.88 -29.63
CA GLU A 107 6.47 11.12 -31.01
C GLU A 107 5.29 12.11 -31.07
N ARG A 108 5.01 12.61 -32.28
CA ARG A 108 3.92 13.57 -32.48
C ARG A 108 2.58 12.92 -32.10
N GLY A 109 1.96 13.42 -31.04
CA GLY A 109 0.70 12.89 -30.49
C GLY A 109 0.84 12.11 -29.19
N GLU A 110 2.07 11.82 -28.75
CA GLU A 110 2.37 11.17 -27.45
C GLU A 110 2.65 12.19 -26.34
N GLU A 111 2.64 13.48 -26.66
CA GLU A 111 2.81 14.59 -25.72
C GLU A 111 1.48 14.96 -25.04
N TRP A 112 1.56 15.78 -23.98
CA TRP A 112 0.38 16.24 -23.24
C TRP A 112 -0.67 16.88 -24.15
N SER A 113 -1.93 16.55 -23.91
CA SER A 113 -3.08 17.30 -24.43
C SER A 113 -4.19 17.35 -23.39
N SER A 114 -5.05 18.37 -23.45
CA SER A 114 -6.17 18.55 -22.51
C SER A 114 -7.23 17.42 -22.53
N ALA A 115 -7.11 16.49 -23.49
CA ALA A 115 -7.91 15.27 -23.56
C ALA A 115 -7.42 14.21 -22.56
N GLN A 116 -6.14 14.24 -22.18
CA GLN A 116 -5.58 13.39 -21.13
C GLN A 116 -6.01 13.91 -19.75
N GLY A 117 -5.84 13.07 -18.73
CA GLY A 117 -6.14 13.39 -17.34
C GLY A 117 -5.27 12.60 -16.35
N LEU A 118 -5.61 12.67 -15.07
CA LEU A 118 -4.89 11.96 -14.00
C LEU A 118 -4.84 10.45 -14.25
N GLU A 119 -5.94 9.82 -14.66
CA GLU A 119 -6.00 8.38 -14.91
C GLU A 119 -5.00 7.95 -16.00
N SER A 120 -4.95 8.64 -17.14
CA SER A 120 -3.99 8.35 -18.21
C SER A 120 -2.53 8.53 -17.76
N ILE A 121 -2.26 9.47 -16.85
CA ILE A 121 -0.94 9.64 -16.26
C ILE A 121 -0.58 8.42 -15.42
N LEU A 122 -1.47 8.01 -14.51
CA LEU A 122 -1.22 6.87 -13.63
C LEU A 122 -1.06 5.55 -14.41
N LEU A 123 -1.89 5.33 -15.43
CA LEU A 123 -1.76 4.18 -16.34
C LEU A 123 -0.43 4.20 -17.11
N SER A 124 0.03 5.38 -17.54
CA SER A 124 1.33 5.52 -18.22
C SER A 124 2.51 5.29 -17.28
N ILE A 125 2.38 5.63 -15.99
CA ILE A 125 3.40 5.30 -14.99
C ILE A 125 3.40 3.80 -14.71
N GLN A 126 2.23 3.18 -14.58
CA GLN A 126 2.11 1.75 -14.35
C GLN A 126 2.66 0.94 -15.52
N SER A 127 2.52 1.39 -16.77
CA SER A 127 3.06 0.69 -17.94
C SER A 127 4.60 0.66 -17.97
N LEU A 128 5.27 1.63 -17.34
CA LEU A 128 6.73 1.60 -17.14
C LEU A 128 7.17 0.44 -16.24
N MET A 129 6.29 -0.05 -15.36
CA MET A 129 6.54 -1.14 -14.44
C MET A 129 6.43 -2.49 -15.14
N SER A 130 7.13 -2.66 -16.26
CA SER A 130 7.05 -3.86 -17.12
C SER A 130 7.77 -5.07 -16.52
N ALA A 131 7.58 -6.24 -17.15
CA ALA A 131 8.33 -7.46 -16.81
C ALA A 131 9.84 -7.35 -17.11
N ASN A 132 10.24 -6.35 -17.91
CA ASN A 132 11.62 -6.10 -18.31
C ASN A 132 11.94 -4.59 -18.25
N PRO A 133 12.03 -3.99 -17.06
CA PRO A 133 12.26 -2.55 -16.93
C PRO A 133 13.63 -2.10 -17.44
N TYR A 134 14.50 -3.01 -17.86
CA TYR A 134 15.79 -2.71 -18.49
C TYR A 134 15.61 -2.08 -19.87
N GLU A 135 14.55 -2.46 -20.61
CA GLU A 135 14.28 -1.96 -21.96
C GLU A 135 13.82 -0.51 -22.01
N ASN A 136 13.44 0.03 -20.85
CA ASN A 136 13.04 1.42 -20.68
C ASN A 136 14.22 2.40 -20.76
N GLU A 137 15.46 1.92 -20.64
CA GLU A 137 16.64 2.77 -20.80
C GLU A 137 16.95 2.99 -22.29
N PRO A 138 17.15 4.25 -22.73
CA PRO A 138 17.57 4.56 -24.09
C PRO A 138 18.77 3.73 -24.57
N GLY A 139 18.62 3.11 -25.74
CA GLY A 139 19.66 2.28 -26.36
C GLY A 139 19.63 0.81 -25.90
N PHE A 140 18.70 0.42 -25.03
CA PHE A 140 18.54 -0.95 -24.53
C PHE A 140 17.17 -1.57 -24.87
N GLU A 141 16.42 -1.00 -25.79
CA GLU A 141 15.03 -1.36 -26.13
C GLU A 141 14.88 -2.80 -26.62
N ASN A 142 15.94 -3.36 -27.23
CA ASN A 142 15.93 -4.72 -27.79
C ASN A 142 16.53 -5.79 -26.86
N VAL A 143 16.89 -5.41 -25.62
CA VAL A 143 17.52 -6.32 -24.67
C VAL A 143 16.48 -7.23 -24.03
N LYS A 144 16.67 -8.54 -24.16
CA LYS A 144 15.73 -9.54 -23.65
C LYS A 144 15.90 -9.76 -22.16
N LYS A 145 14.78 -9.90 -21.42
CA LYS A 145 14.75 -10.20 -19.98
C LYS A 145 15.54 -11.43 -19.53
N THR A 146 15.83 -12.37 -20.43
CA THR A 146 16.60 -13.60 -20.16
C THR A 146 18.12 -13.41 -20.22
N GLN A 147 18.60 -12.22 -20.58
CA GLN A 147 20.02 -11.90 -20.57
C GLN A 147 20.49 -11.56 -19.15
N LYS A 148 21.78 -11.80 -18.88
CA LYS A 148 22.38 -11.67 -17.54
C LYS A 148 22.12 -10.30 -16.86
N LYS A 149 22.36 -9.21 -17.58
CA LYS A 149 22.21 -7.84 -17.05
C LYS A 149 20.76 -7.49 -16.70
N PRO A 150 19.78 -7.67 -17.60
CA PRO A 150 18.36 -7.54 -17.26
C PRO A 150 17.91 -8.42 -16.10
N MET A 151 18.33 -9.70 -16.04
CA MET A 151 17.99 -10.58 -14.92
C MET A 151 18.50 -10.03 -13.59
N ALA A 152 19.75 -9.56 -13.55
CA ALA A 152 20.32 -8.95 -12.35
C ALA A 152 19.58 -7.65 -11.96
N TYR A 153 19.20 -6.83 -12.95
CA TYR A 153 18.39 -5.62 -12.74
C TYR A 153 17.00 -5.93 -12.17
N ILE A 154 16.30 -6.90 -12.77
CA ILE A 154 14.99 -7.39 -12.32
C ILE A 154 15.08 -7.92 -10.89
N ALA A 155 16.11 -8.71 -10.56
CA ALA A 155 16.29 -9.28 -9.24
C ALA A 155 16.41 -8.20 -8.16
N LYS A 156 17.24 -7.17 -8.39
CA LYS A 156 17.38 -6.08 -7.40
C LYS A 156 16.13 -5.21 -7.30
N ILE A 157 15.44 -4.92 -8.42
CA ILE A 157 14.16 -4.19 -8.36
C ILE A 157 13.13 -4.97 -7.55
N ARG A 158 13.02 -6.28 -7.75
CA ARG A 158 12.10 -7.13 -6.98
C ARG A 158 12.41 -7.11 -5.49
N HIS A 159 13.68 -7.22 -5.13
CA HIS A 159 14.10 -7.11 -3.75
C HIS A 159 13.71 -5.75 -3.14
N GLU A 160 13.99 -4.66 -3.86
CA GLU A 160 13.73 -3.30 -3.39
C GLU A 160 12.23 -2.95 -3.35
N THR A 161 11.42 -3.52 -4.26
CA THR A 161 9.95 -3.49 -4.20
C THR A 161 9.48 -4.07 -2.87
N LEU A 162 9.87 -5.31 -2.55
CA LEU A 162 9.48 -5.95 -1.30
C LEU A 162 10.00 -5.17 -0.08
N ARG A 163 11.27 -4.77 -0.10
CA ARG A 163 11.91 -4.10 1.04
C ARG A 163 11.34 -2.71 1.32
N ILE A 164 11.24 -1.86 0.30
CA ILE A 164 10.89 -0.44 0.47
C ILE A 164 9.39 -0.24 0.34
N SER A 165 8.80 -0.66 -0.78
CA SER A 165 7.43 -0.29 -1.11
C SER A 165 6.41 -1.08 -0.29
N VAL A 166 6.77 -2.29 0.17
CA VAL A 166 5.91 -3.10 1.06
C VAL A 166 6.37 -3.03 2.50
N VAL A 167 7.53 -3.60 2.81
CA VAL A 167 7.94 -3.88 4.20
C VAL A 167 8.22 -2.60 4.99
N GLN A 168 9.15 -1.74 4.53
CA GLN A 168 9.47 -0.49 5.23
C GLN A 168 8.23 0.41 5.37
N ARG A 169 7.38 0.45 4.34
CA ARG A 169 6.17 1.26 4.37
C ARG A 169 5.21 0.81 5.47
N LEU A 170 4.95 -0.49 5.59
CA LEU A 170 4.05 -1.05 6.61
C LEU A 170 4.67 -1.01 8.02
N GLU A 171 5.97 -1.26 8.15
CA GLU A 171 6.68 -1.13 9.43
C GLU A 171 6.56 0.29 9.98
N SER A 172 6.72 1.30 9.13
CA SER A 172 6.56 2.70 9.51
C SER A 172 5.14 3.02 9.99
N MET A 173 4.11 2.43 9.37
CA MET A 173 2.71 2.64 9.78
C MET A 173 2.35 1.93 11.08
N LEU A 174 2.91 0.73 11.30
CA LEU A 174 2.57 -0.13 12.43
C LEU A 174 3.50 0.07 13.64
N GLY A 175 4.54 0.90 13.50
CA GLY A 175 5.55 1.06 14.54
C GLY A 175 6.38 -0.20 14.78
N VAL A 176 6.40 -1.13 13.81
CA VAL A 176 7.15 -2.39 13.89
C VAL A 176 8.57 -2.08 13.46
N HIS A 177 9.40 -1.63 14.38
CA HIS A 177 10.83 -1.50 14.11
C HIS A 177 11.45 -2.89 14.05
N GLY A 178 11.70 -3.39 12.84
CA GLY A 178 12.50 -4.58 12.63
C GLY A 178 13.87 -4.45 13.29
N VAL A 179 14.42 -5.59 13.73
CA VAL A 179 15.82 -5.78 14.13
C VAL A 179 16.69 -4.90 13.24
N LYS A 180 17.41 -3.93 13.83
CA LYS A 180 18.27 -3.01 13.09
C LYS A 180 19.13 -3.83 12.12
N ASP A 181 19.13 -3.46 10.84
CA ASP A 181 20.13 -3.97 9.90
C ASP A 181 21.51 -3.64 10.50
N ASP A 182 22.22 -4.66 11.00
CA ASP A 182 23.56 -4.58 11.65
C ASP A 182 24.68 -4.04 10.73
N HIS A 183 24.32 -3.53 9.55
CA HIS A 183 25.25 -2.98 8.57
C HIS A 183 25.30 -1.45 8.52
N ALA A 184 24.38 -0.72 9.18
CA ALA A 184 24.39 0.74 9.20
C ALA A 184 25.29 1.34 10.31
N THR A 185 25.72 0.54 11.30
CA THR A 185 26.42 1.04 12.50
C THR A 185 27.96 1.01 12.40
N ARG A 186 28.56 0.51 11.31
CA ARG A 186 30.04 0.44 11.20
C ARG A 186 30.69 1.65 10.52
N THR A 187 29.93 2.67 10.14
CA THR A 187 30.49 3.91 9.55
C THR A 187 30.38 5.15 10.44
N SER A 188 29.80 5.03 11.65
CA SER A 188 29.67 6.16 12.59
C SER A 188 30.63 6.13 13.79
N GLU A 189 31.47 5.09 13.93
CA GLU A 189 32.42 4.96 15.05
C GLU A 189 33.88 5.30 14.68
N ALA A 190 34.16 5.65 13.42
CA ALA A 190 35.52 6.00 12.96
C ALA A 190 35.81 7.52 12.93
N SER A 191 34.92 8.38 13.45
CA SER A 191 35.06 9.84 13.37
C SER A 191 35.04 10.55 14.73
N ARG A 192 35.21 9.80 15.84
CA ARG A 192 35.29 10.34 17.20
C ARG A 192 36.58 9.91 17.87
N ASP A 193 37.70 10.33 17.30
CA ASP A 193 38.98 10.42 18.01
C ASP A 193 39.85 11.41 17.24
N ASN A 194 39.80 12.67 17.66
CA ASN A 194 40.86 13.67 17.49
C ASN A 194 40.42 15.00 18.13
N LEU A 195 40.45 15.01 19.45
CA LEU A 195 40.62 16.22 20.25
C LEU A 195 41.66 15.86 21.30
N ASP A 196 42.91 16.30 21.11
CA ASP A 196 43.59 17.12 22.11
C ASP A 196 45.04 17.49 21.73
N VAL A 197 45.40 18.68 22.20
CA VAL A 197 46.74 19.25 22.46
C VAL A 197 47.51 19.82 21.26
N VAL A 198 47.64 21.16 21.20
CA VAL A 198 48.91 21.88 21.44
C VAL A 198 48.64 23.33 21.88
N ASN A 199 49.16 23.66 23.06
CA ASN A 199 49.31 24.98 23.67
C ASN A 199 50.52 25.72 23.06
N ASN A 200 50.43 27.05 22.86
CA ASN A 200 51.42 28.03 23.36
C ASN A 200 51.13 29.47 22.90
N SER A 201 51.08 30.39 23.88
CA SER A 201 51.27 31.84 23.72
C SER A 201 52.76 32.20 23.59
N PRO A 202 53.10 33.47 23.27
CA PRO A 202 53.49 34.37 24.37
C PRO A 202 53.07 35.86 24.25
N GLN A 203 53.33 36.57 25.36
CA GLN A 203 52.96 37.89 25.86
C GLN A 203 53.42 39.14 25.06
N ASN A 204 52.72 40.28 25.25
CA ASN A 204 53.29 41.55 25.76
C ASN A 204 52.22 42.64 26.07
N GLU A 205 52.47 43.42 27.13
CA GLU A 205 51.64 44.43 27.83
C GLU A 205 51.67 45.87 27.19
N PRO A 206 51.35 46.99 27.90
CA PRO A 206 50.01 47.59 28.15
C PRO A 206 49.93 49.09 27.73
N ASN A 207 48.76 49.73 27.88
CA ASN A 207 48.44 51.19 28.00
C ASN A 207 47.07 51.45 27.33
N SER A 208 46.17 52.37 27.71
CA SER A 208 46.00 53.34 28.80
C SER A 208 44.59 53.95 28.60
N ASP A 209 43.90 54.27 29.70
CA ASP A 209 42.78 55.21 29.92
C ASP A 209 41.88 55.75 28.77
N SER A 210 40.57 55.70 29.06
CA SER A 210 39.58 56.79 29.04
C SER A 210 38.30 56.59 28.20
N ASP A 211 37.20 56.51 28.96
CA ASP A 211 35.83 56.97 28.76
C ASP A 211 35.23 57.09 27.34
N GLY A 212 34.19 56.28 27.12
CA GLY A 212 33.22 56.48 26.05
C GLY A 212 32.10 55.45 26.13
N VAL A 213 31.06 55.74 26.93
CA VAL A 213 29.81 54.96 26.93
C VAL A 213 29.20 55.00 25.53
N SER A 214 29.12 53.85 24.88
CA SER A 214 28.29 53.62 23.69
C SER A 214 27.75 52.20 23.76
N THR A 215 26.44 52.11 23.96
CA THR A 215 25.64 50.87 23.87
C THR A 215 25.87 50.18 22.52
N PRO A 216 26.22 48.88 22.46
CA PRO A 216 26.16 48.12 21.24
C PRO A 216 24.70 47.77 20.95
N ALA A 217 24.23 48.10 19.75
CA ALA A 217 22.97 47.58 19.23
C ALA A 217 23.04 46.05 19.18
N THR A 218 22.19 45.38 19.94
CA THR A 218 21.92 43.95 19.77
C THR A 218 21.12 43.76 18.49
N ASP A 219 21.73 43.13 17.50
CA ASP A 219 21.04 42.60 16.34
C ASP A 219 20.06 41.51 16.82
N SER A 220 18.77 41.83 16.75
CA SER A 220 17.69 40.92 17.04
C SER A 220 17.50 40.00 15.84
N SER A 221 18.21 38.87 15.79
CA SER A 221 17.80 37.75 14.94
C SER A 221 16.58 37.08 15.59
N ALA A 222 15.41 37.68 15.40
CA ALA A 222 14.15 37.02 15.68
C ALA A 222 14.02 35.87 14.67
N TYR A 223 14.31 34.66 15.12
CA TYR A 223 13.82 33.46 14.46
C TYR A 223 12.29 33.52 14.56
N GLU A 224 11.62 33.98 13.50
CA GLU A 224 10.17 33.87 13.38
C GLU A 224 9.83 32.38 13.43
N TYR A 225 9.26 31.96 14.55
CA TYR A 225 8.66 30.64 14.70
C TYR A 225 7.43 30.61 13.80
N ASP A 226 7.60 30.10 12.58
CA ASP A 226 6.51 29.87 11.64
C ASP A 226 5.67 28.67 12.12
N ALA A 227 4.75 28.99 13.02
CA ALA A 227 3.79 28.04 13.57
C ALA A 227 2.92 27.43 12.46
N GLU A 228 2.71 28.12 11.34
CA GLU A 228 1.89 27.65 10.24
C GLU A 228 2.65 26.66 9.35
N ALA A 229 3.93 26.91 9.03
CA ALA A 229 4.79 25.91 8.41
C ALA A 229 4.98 24.67 9.30
N THR A 230 5.11 24.85 10.61
CA THR A 230 5.23 23.74 11.57
C THR A 230 3.92 22.96 11.68
N TYR A 231 2.77 23.63 11.75
CA TYR A 231 1.45 23.00 11.76
C TYR A 231 1.13 22.30 10.44
N ASN A 232 1.47 22.91 9.30
CA ASN A 232 1.33 22.29 7.99
C ASN A 232 2.24 21.07 7.83
N ALA A 233 3.48 21.11 8.34
CA ALA A 233 4.39 19.96 8.35
C ALA A 233 3.90 18.83 9.28
N LEU A 234 3.33 19.15 10.44
CA LEU A 234 2.69 18.18 11.33
C LEU A 234 1.44 17.57 10.69
N GLY A 235 0.60 18.40 10.07
CA GLY A 235 -0.57 17.95 9.32
C GLY A 235 -0.19 17.09 8.11
N GLU A 236 0.87 17.42 7.37
CA GLU A 236 1.48 16.58 6.31
C GLU A 236 2.00 15.24 6.82
N ALA A 237 2.59 15.20 8.02
CA ALA A 237 3.02 13.95 8.64
C ALA A 237 1.85 13.06 9.11
N GLU A 238 0.69 13.63 9.44
CA GLU A 238 -0.47 12.90 9.96
C GLU A 238 -1.42 12.37 8.87
N TRP A 239 -1.37 12.93 7.65
CA TRP A 239 -2.27 12.52 6.57
C TRP A 239 -1.70 11.40 5.71
N ASP A 240 -2.20 10.18 5.96
CA ASP A 240 -1.89 9.00 5.18
C ASP A 240 -3.16 8.39 4.58
N PRO A 241 -3.63 8.89 3.41
CA PRO A 241 -4.92 8.51 2.84
C PRO A 241 -5.00 7.05 2.38
N PHE A 242 -3.86 6.35 2.31
CA PHE A 242 -3.78 4.98 1.84
C PHE A 242 -3.48 3.98 2.96
N SER A 243 -3.35 4.42 4.22
CA SER A 243 -2.93 3.58 5.35
C SER A 243 -3.75 2.29 5.45
N ASP A 244 -5.08 2.38 5.56
CA ASP A 244 -5.93 1.19 5.65
C ASP A 244 -5.92 0.35 4.36
N LEU A 245 -5.91 1.00 3.20
CA LEU A 245 -5.86 0.31 1.90
C LEU A 245 -4.61 -0.57 1.81
N LEU A 246 -3.44 -0.03 2.17
CA LEU A 246 -2.16 -0.72 2.12
C LEU A 246 -2.13 -1.91 3.09
N LYS A 247 -2.64 -1.74 4.31
CA LYS A 247 -2.78 -2.83 5.29
C LYS A 247 -3.67 -3.96 4.79
N ARG A 248 -4.82 -3.64 4.17
CA ARG A 248 -5.71 -4.65 3.58
C ARG A 248 -5.07 -5.38 2.40
N ARG A 249 -4.46 -4.64 1.48
CA ARG A 249 -3.76 -5.21 0.31
C ARG A 249 -2.60 -6.10 0.75
N PHE A 250 -1.91 -5.75 1.83
CA PHE A 250 -0.88 -6.61 2.38
C PHE A 250 -1.42 -7.96 2.86
N LEU A 251 -2.53 -7.99 3.61
CA LEU A 251 -3.17 -9.24 4.03
C LEU A 251 -3.56 -10.10 2.81
N TRP A 252 -4.08 -9.46 1.77
CA TRP A 252 -4.46 -10.10 0.52
C TRP A 252 -3.27 -10.72 -0.22
N TYR A 253 -2.17 -10.00 -0.36
CA TYR A 253 -1.00 -10.45 -1.12
C TYR A 253 0.04 -11.20 -0.28
N TYR A 254 -0.27 -11.50 0.99
CA TYR A 254 0.67 -12.13 1.92
C TYR A 254 1.31 -13.40 1.34
N ASP A 255 0.51 -14.32 0.79
CA ASP A 255 1.02 -15.56 0.20
C ASP A 255 1.89 -15.30 -1.04
N CYS A 256 1.53 -14.29 -1.85
CA CYS A 256 2.32 -13.88 -3.00
C CYS A 256 3.71 -13.38 -2.56
N TYR A 257 3.77 -12.55 -1.51
CA TYR A 257 5.05 -12.07 -0.99
C TYR A 257 5.90 -13.19 -0.39
N VAL A 258 5.30 -14.07 0.44
CA VAL A 258 6.01 -15.20 1.05
C VAL A 258 6.56 -16.14 -0.03
N LYS A 259 5.76 -16.45 -1.05
CA LYS A 259 6.18 -17.26 -2.20
C LYS A 259 7.33 -16.59 -2.95
N SER A 260 7.18 -15.30 -3.28
CA SER A 260 8.20 -14.53 -4.00
C SER A 260 9.52 -14.51 -3.23
N ILE A 261 9.50 -14.22 -1.93
CA ILE A 261 10.70 -14.23 -1.08
C ILE A 261 11.33 -15.62 -1.03
N SER A 262 10.53 -16.66 -0.80
CA SER A 262 11.04 -18.02 -0.67
C SER A 262 11.73 -18.49 -1.95
N SER A 263 11.13 -18.26 -3.12
CA SER A 263 11.73 -18.62 -4.41
C SER A 263 13.05 -17.87 -4.66
N HIS A 264 13.10 -16.56 -4.38
CA HIS A 264 14.30 -15.78 -4.66
C HIS A 264 15.41 -15.94 -3.60
N MET A 265 15.07 -16.42 -2.40
CA MET A 265 16.05 -16.82 -1.39
C MET A 265 16.89 -18.03 -1.84
N GLU A 266 16.36 -18.89 -2.72
CA GLU A 266 17.10 -20.00 -3.34
C GLU A 266 18.02 -19.50 -4.47
N GLU A 267 17.61 -18.44 -5.17
CA GLU A 267 18.32 -17.90 -6.34
C GLU A 267 19.39 -16.86 -5.98
N GLN A 268 19.16 -16.06 -4.93
CA GLN A 268 20.00 -14.93 -4.54
C GLN A 268 20.61 -15.19 -3.16
N ARG A 269 21.94 -15.13 -3.08
CA ARG A 269 22.66 -15.26 -1.81
C ARG A 269 22.46 -14.01 -0.95
N ASP A 270 21.97 -14.20 0.27
CA ASP A 270 21.91 -13.12 1.27
C ASP A 270 23.27 -12.47 1.52
N GLY A 271 23.28 -11.15 1.61
CA GLY A 271 24.49 -10.32 1.70
C GLY A 271 25.22 -10.12 0.37
N ALA A 272 24.78 -10.71 -0.75
CA ALA A 272 25.35 -10.41 -2.05
C ALA A 272 25.01 -8.99 -2.49
N ARG A 273 25.99 -8.27 -3.04
CA ARG A 273 25.83 -6.91 -3.55
C ARG A 273 24.98 -6.90 -4.81
N PHE A 274 24.14 -5.88 -4.95
CA PHE A 274 23.48 -5.62 -6.22
C PHE A 274 24.51 -5.35 -7.32
N GLU A 275 24.28 -5.96 -8.49
CA GLU A 275 25.05 -5.64 -9.67
C GLU A 275 24.68 -4.22 -10.14
N ARG A 276 25.71 -3.42 -10.41
CA ARG A 276 25.54 -2.08 -11.00
C ARG A 276 25.33 -2.22 -12.50
N MET A 277 24.30 -1.55 -13.02
CA MET A 277 24.01 -1.49 -14.45
C MET A 277 24.80 -0.39 -15.13
N GLU A 278 24.96 -0.51 -16.45
CA GLU A 278 25.77 0.40 -17.29
C GLU A 278 25.21 1.82 -17.34
N PHE A 279 23.94 1.99 -16.99
CA PHE A 279 23.21 3.26 -16.98
C PHE A 279 23.01 3.83 -15.56
N GLU A 280 23.66 3.27 -14.54
CA GLU A 280 23.55 3.73 -13.16
C GLU A 280 24.75 4.56 -12.71
N TYR A 281 24.50 5.85 -12.52
CA TYR A 281 25.48 6.83 -12.10
C TYR A 281 24.89 7.71 -10.99
N PRO A 282 25.64 8.03 -9.92
CA PRO A 282 25.18 8.94 -8.89
C PRO A 282 24.74 10.30 -9.48
N PRO A 283 23.65 10.92 -8.96
CA PRO A 283 22.84 10.46 -7.83
C PRO A 283 21.77 9.41 -8.19
N ASN A 284 21.64 9.01 -9.46
CA ASN A 284 20.60 8.12 -9.97
C ASN A 284 21.08 6.64 -10.09
N SER A 285 21.47 6.06 -8.97
CA SER A 285 21.94 4.67 -8.87
C SER A 285 21.17 3.90 -7.80
N MET A 286 21.15 2.56 -7.90
CA MET A 286 20.54 1.71 -6.87
C MET A 286 21.56 0.71 -6.32
N GLU A 287 22.18 1.09 -5.20
CA GLU A 287 23.14 0.26 -4.45
C GLU A 287 22.47 -0.44 -3.27
N GLY A 288 22.94 -1.64 -2.93
CA GLY A 288 22.39 -2.42 -1.83
C GLY A 288 22.88 -3.86 -1.84
N HIS A 289 22.25 -4.67 -1.00
CA HIS A 289 22.50 -6.10 -0.89
C HIS A 289 21.17 -6.86 -0.81
N PHE A 290 21.18 -8.10 -1.28
CA PHE A 290 20.06 -9.01 -1.07
C PHE A 290 19.97 -9.44 0.40
N GLY A 291 18.76 -9.52 0.94
CA GLY A 291 18.48 -9.92 2.33
C GLY A 291 17.11 -10.57 2.47
N TYR A 292 16.84 -11.61 1.68
CA TYR A 292 15.53 -12.27 1.61
C TYR A 292 15.17 -12.97 2.93
N ALA A 293 16.13 -13.55 3.67
CA ALA A 293 15.82 -14.16 4.96
C ALA A 293 15.33 -13.12 5.99
N THR A 294 15.91 -11.92 5.97
CA THR A 294 15.46 -10.80 6.81
C THR A 294 14.10 -10.29 6.36
N LEU A 295 13.86 -10.17 5.04
CA LEU A 295 12.54 -9.79 4.51
C LEU A 295 11.44 -10.77 4.93
N LEU A 296 11.70 -12.08 4.90
CA LEU A 296 10.73 -13.10 5.31
C LEU A 296 10.28 -12.89 6.76
N LYS A 297 11.25 -12.71 7.67
CA LYS A 297 10.97 -12.44 9.09
C LYS A 297 10.14 -11.18 9.27
N ARG A 298 10.46 -10.11 8.53
CA ARG A 298 9.76 -8.82 8.61
C ARG A 298 8.33 -8.90 8.09
N ILE A 299 8.08 -9.63 6.99
CA ILE A 299 6.71 -9.90 6.50
C ILE A 299 5.88 -10.65 7.53
N HIS A 300 6.44 -11.66 8.20
CA HIS A 300 5.73 -12.34 9.28
C HIS A 300 5.43 -11.41 10.46
N ALA A 301 6.38 -10.56 10.85
CA ALA A 301 6.17 -9.58 11.92
C ALA A 301 5.09 -8.55 11.59
N ILE A 302 5.03 -8.06 10.33
CA ILE A 302 3.97 -7.16 9.87
C ILE A 302 2.60 -7.84 9.94
N HIS A 303 2.48 -9.09 9.49
CA HIS A 303 1.22 -9.84 9.56
C HIS A 303 0.76 -10.03 11.01
N ALA A 304 1.68 -10.40 11.91
CA ALA A 304 1.40 -10.50 13.34
C ALA A 304 0.93 -9.15 13.93
N ALA A 305 1.60 -8.04 13.59
CA ALA A 305 1.20 -6.71 14.06
C ALA A 305 -0.18 -6.27 13.56
N LEU A 306 -0.57 -6.67 12.34
CA LEU A 306 -1.92 -6.43 11.82
C LEU A 306 -2.98 -7.28 12.54
N ALA A 307 -2.63 -8.51 12.91
CA ALA A 307 -3.49 -9.34 13.74
C ALA A 307 -3.66 -8.72 15.14
N ASP A 308 -2.59 -8.21 15.74
CA ASP A 308 -2.63 -7.50 17.03
C ASP A 308 -3.43 -6.19 16.94
N GLU A 309 -3.27 -5.41 15.87
CA GLU A 309 -4.08 -4.23 15.58
C GLU A 309 -5.57 -4.61 15.55
N THR A 310 -5.93 -5.66 14.80
CA THR A 310 -7.32 -6.14 14.69
C THR A 310 -7.85 -6.64 16.03
N ALA A 311 -7.02 -7.33 16.83
CA ALA A 311 -7.40 -7.78 18.17
C ALA A 311 -7.60 -6.59 19.13
N SER A 312 -6.84 -5.51 18.96
CA SER A 312 -6.98 -4.29 19.77
C SER A 312 -8.32 -3.59 19.57
N TRP A 313 -8.92 -3.71 18.37
CA TRP A 313 -10.23 -3.15 18.04
C TRP A 313 -11.32 -3.67 18.96
N LEU A 314 -11.24 -4.93 19.40
CA LEU A 314 -12.19 -5.51 20.34
C LEU A 314 -12.19 -4.75 21.67
N LYS A 315 -11.00 -4.45 22.20
CA LYS A 315 -10.83 -3.72 23.47
C LYS A 315 -11.34 -2.29 23.35
N ALA A 316 -10.97 -1.59 22.29
CA ALA A 316 -11.43 -0.23 22.01
C ALA A 316 -12.95 -0.17 21.77
N GLY A 317 -13.51 -1.17 21.09
CA GLY A 317 -14.95 -1.30 20.86
C GLY A 317 -15.75 -1.44 22.15
N ILE A 318 -15.27 -2.21 23.13
CA ILE A 318 -15.90 -2.31 24.46
C ILE A 318 -15.98 -0.95 25.15
N LEU A 319 -14.91 -0.14 25.03
CA LEU A 319 -14.89 1.21 25.57
C LEU A 319 -15.94 2.10 24.87
N GLN A 320 -16.05 2.01 23.54
CA GLN A 320 -17.05 2.76 22.77
C GLN A 320 -18.50 2.34 23.08
N VAL A 321 -18.75 1.06 23.34
CA VAL A 321 -20.05 0.56 23.80
C VAL A 321 -20.37 1.12 25.18
N THR A 322 -19.41 1.06 26.10
CA THR A 322 -19.58 1.57 27.47
C THR A 322 -19.84 3.08 27.47
N ALA A 323 -19.18 3.81 26.57
CA ALA A 323 -19.36 5.24 26.40
C ALA A 323 -20.64 5.63 25.62
N GLY A 324 -21.39 4.67 25.05
CA GLY A 324 -22.57 4.95 24.25
C GLY A 324 -22.28 5.76 22.98
N SER A 325 -21.12 5.51 22.34
CA SER A 325 -20.75 6.24 21.11
C SER A 325 -21.78 6.04 19.99
N GLN A 326 -21.83 7.01 19.06
CA GLN A 326 -22.70 6.95 17.89
C GLN A 326 -22.45 5.68 17.06
N LEU A 327 -21.18 5.37 16.78
CA LEU A 327 -20.80 4.19 16.00
C LEU A 327 -21.24 2.90 16.70
N ALA A 328 -20.95 2.75 18.00
CA ALA A 328 -21.37 1.56 18.74
C ALA A 328 -22.90 1.36 18.75
N THR A 329 -23.66 2.45 18.88
CA THR A 329 -25.13 2.42 18.84
C THR A 329 -25.64 2.05 17.44
N GLN A 330 -25.03 2.62 16.40
CA GLN A 330 -25.38 2.31 15.00
C GLN A 330 -25.09 0.84 14.67
N LEU A 331 -23.92 0.32 15.07
CA LEU A 331 -23.55 -1.08 14.84
C LEU A 331 -24.50 -2.05 15.55
N ALA A 332 -24.94 -1.72 16.78
CA ALA A 332 -25.92 -2.52 17.50
C ALA A 332 -27.25 -2.59 16.75
N PHE A 333 -27.77 -1.44 16.30
CA PHE A 333 -29.00 -1.40 15.51
C PHE A 333 -28.86 -2.13 14.17
N GLN A 334 -27.76 -1.90 13.44
CA GLN A 334 -27.50 -2.57 12.17
C GLN A 334 -27.39 -4.09 12.33
N PHE A 335 -26.76 -4.56 13.40
CA PHE A 335 -26.67 -5.99 13.69
C PHE A 335 -28.06 -6.61 13.87
N GLU A 336 -28.93 -6.02 14.69
CA GLU A 336 -30.30 -6.52 14.90
C GLU A 336 -31.11 -6.56 13.60
N GLN A 337 -31.03 -5.51 12.79
CA GLN A 337 -31.72 -5.45 11.49
C GLN A 337 -31.20 -6.53 10.54
N LEU A 338 -29.88 -6.72 10.46
CA LEU A 338 -29.29 -7.73 9.60
C LEU A 338 -29.62 -9.15 10.09
N CYS A 339 -29.69 -9.42 11.39
CA CYS A 339 -30.18 -10.69 11.91
C CYS A 339 -31.63 -10.93 11.48
N HIS A 340 -32.52 -9.93 11.61
CA HIS A 340 -33.91 -10.07 11.15
C HIS A 340 -34.00 -10.39 9.64
N VAL A 341 -33.15 -9.77 8.82
CA VAL A 341 -33.10 -10.04 7.38
C VAL A 341 -32.55 -11.44 7.11
N TRP A 342 -31.33 -11.74 7.56
CA TRP A 342 -30.59 -12.93 7.17
C TRP A 342 -31.06 -14.22 7.85
N HIS A 343 -31.66 -14.14 9.05
CA HIS A 343 -32.24 -15.29 9.74
C HIS A 343 -33.70 -15.56 9.32
N SER A 344 -34.31 -14.64 8.56
CA SER A 344 -35.66 -14.84 8.07
C SER A 344 -35.70 -16.03 7.09
N PRO A 345 -36.64 -16.98 7.25
CA PRO A 345 -36.83 -18.07 6.31
C PRO A 345 -37.32 -17.59 4.94
N THR A 346 -37.80 -16.35 4.83
CA THR A 346 -38.27 -15.75 3.57
C THR A 346 -37.20 -14.95 2.85
N HIS A 347 -36.00 -14.81 3.42
CA HIS A 347 -34.92 -14.08 2.78
C HIS A 347 -34.41 -14.85 1.56
N GLN A 348 -34.54 -14.24 0.39
CA GLN A 348 -34.17 -14.83 -0.88
C GLN A 348 -32.68 -14.59 -1.16
N SER A 349 -31.81 -15.28 -0.43
CA SER A 349 -30.40 -15.42 -0.79
C SER A 349 -30.12 -16.87 -1.16
N ALA A 350 -29.33 -17.09 -2.21
CA ALA A 350 -28.90 -18.44 -2.60
C ALA A 350 -28.04 -19.10 -1.51
N THR A 351 -27.31 -18.28 -0.74
CA THR A 351 -26.46 -18.73 0.36
C THR A 351 -27.04 -18.28 1.68
N ARG A 352 -27.32 -19.23 2.57
CA ARG A 352 -27.82 -18.97 3.93
C ARG A 352 -26.65 -18.63 4.83
N ILE A 353 -26.83 -17.60 5.65
CA ILE A 353 -25.89 -17.27 6.72
C ILE A 353 -26.60 -17.15 8.06
N GLU A 354 -25.83 -17.32 9.12
CA GLU A 354 -26.18 -16.93 10.47
C GLU A 354 -25.19 -15.87 10.96
N LEU A 355 -25.71 -14.93 11.74
CA LEU A 355 -24.98 -13.79 12.29
C LEU A 355 -25.13 -13.87 13.80
N SER A 356 -24.00 -13.82 14.50
CA SER A 356 -23.98 -13.86 15.97
C SER A 356 -22.91 -12.94 16.52
N LEU A 357 -23.00 -12.64 17.82
CA LEU A 357 -21.97 -11.90 18.54
C LEU A 357 -21.20 -12.87 19.43
N PRO A 358 -19.89 -13.09 19.19
CA PRO A 358 -19.04 -13.87 20.09
C PRO A 358 -19.02 -13.32 21.52
N HIS A 359 -19.17 -12.00 21.66
CA HIS A 359 -19.34 -11.33 22.94
C HIS A 359 -20.65 -10.53 22.94
N PRO A 360 -21.64 -10.85 23.79
CA PRO A 360 -23.03 -10.36 23.68
C PRO A 360 -23.21 -8.84 23.62
N LYS A 361 -22.27 -8.06 24.16
CA LYS A 361 -22.34 -6.59 24.18
C LYS A 361 -21.38 -5.91 23.20
N ASN A 362 -20.53 -6.67 22.50
CA ASN A 362 -19.51 -6.09 21.64
C ASN A 362 -19.89 -6.21 20.17
N HIS A 363 -20.42 -5.11 19.62
CA HIS A 363 -20.85 -5.03 18.23
C HIS A 363 -19.71 -4.71 17.24
N PHE A 364 -18.46 -4.70 17.70
CA PHE A 364 -17.28 -4.55 16.83
C PHE A 364 -16.70 -5.89 16.36
N LEU A 365 -17.28 -7.01 16.81
CA LEU A 365 -16.88 -8.34 16.37
C LEU A 365 -18.11 -9.20 16.11
N TRP A 366 -18.31 -9.60 14.86
CA TRP A 366 -19.41 -10.47 14.47
C TRP A 366 -18.86 -11.82 14.04
N ALA A 367 -19.58 -12.89 14.38
CA ALA A 367 -19.37 -14.20 13.81
C ALA A 367 -20.39 -14.41 12.69
N ILE A 368 -19.91 -14.81 11.52
CA ILE A 368 -20.72 -15.15 10.36
C ILE A 368 -20.54 -16.63 10.10
N THR A 369 -21.62 -17.40 10.16
CA THR A 369 -21.63 -18.81 9.77
C THR A 369 -22.29 -18.93 8.42
N ILE A 370 -21.56 -19.41 7.42
CA ILE A 370 -22.06 -19.61 6.06
C ILE A 370 -22.38 -21.09 5.89
N PHE A 371 -23.62 -21.37 5.49
CA PHE A 371 -24.07 -22.71 5.16
C PHE A 371 -24.00 -22.87 3.64
N GLY A 372 -23.21 -23.84 3.20
CA GLY A 372 -23.03 -24.13 1.78
C GLY A 372 -24.34 -24.56 1.12
N ALA A 373 -24.64 -23.93 -0.01
CA ALA A 373 -25.92 -24.12 -0.69
C ALA A 373 -26.04 -25.51 -1.33
N PRO A 374 -27.25 -26.11 -1.33
CA PRO A 374 -27.48 -27.40 -1.98
C PRO A 374 -27.07 -27.40 -3.45
N SER A 375 -26.53 -28.53 -3.93
CA SER A 375 -26.09 -28.71 -5.32
C SER A 375 -24.96 -27.78 -5.77
N THR A 376 -24.22 -27.17 -4.84
CA THR A 376 -22.99 -26.40 -5.13
C THR A 376 -21.75 -27.18 -4.69
N ASN A 377 -20.56 -26.65 -4.97
CA ASN A 377 -19.30 -27.23 -4.46
C ASN A 377 -19.10 -27.01 -2.94
N LEU A 378 -19.97 -26.24 -2.31
CA LEU A 378 -19.96 -25.99 -0.87
C LEU A 378 -21.04 -26.78 -0.13
N ASP A 379 -21.86 -27.57 -0.83
CA ASP A 379 -23.03 -28.29 -0.28
C ASP A 379 -22.69 -29.04 1.02
N GLY A 380 -23.51 -28.84 2.04
CA GLY A 380 -23.36 -29.41 3.38
C GLY A 380 -22.27 -28.77 4.25
N GLY A 381 -21.48 -27.84 3.71
CA GLY A 381 -20.42 -27.16 4.44
C GLY A 381 -20.93 -26.10 5.43
N VAL A 382 -20.20 -25.93 6.53
CA VAL A 382 -20.46 -24.94 7.58
C VAL A 382 -19.18 -24.14 7.83
N PHE A 383 -19.11 -22.93 7.31
CA PHE A 383 -17.89 -22.10 7.39
C PHE A 383 -18.08 -20.96 8.36
N ASN A 384 -17.25 -20.92 9.40
CA ASN A 384 -17.24 -19.83 10.38
C ASN A 384 -16.23 -18.76 9.97
N LEU A 385 -16.67 -17.50 9.94
CA LEU A 385 -15.85 -16.33 9.66
C LEU A 385 -15.96 -15.36 10.83
N GLN A 386 -14.85 -14.68 11.09
CA GLN A 386 -14.79 -13.55 11.99
C GLN A 386 -14.84 -12.25 11.17
N PHE A 387 -15.78 -11.36 11.48
CA PHE A 387 -15.95 -10.05 10.88
C PHE A 387 -15.65 -8.99 11.94
N ALA A 388 -14.41 -8.49 11.94
CA ALA A 388 -13.93 -7.49 12.89
C ALA A 388 -14.10 -6.08 12.32
N ILE A 389 -14.82 -5.22 13.03
CA ILE A 389 -15.10 -3.85 12.64
C ILE A 389 -14.20 -2.92 13.45
N SER A 390 -13.55 -1.98 12.77
CA SER A 390 -12.68 -1.01 13.45
C SER A 390 -13.51 0.00 14.28
N PRO A 391 -13.00 0.44 15.44
CA PRO A 391 -13.55 1.59 16.17
C PRO A 391 -13.53 2.90 15.37
N ASN A 392 -12.78 2.94 14.25
CA ASN A 392 -12.67 4.07 13.34
C ASN A 392 -13.39 3.80 12.00
N PHE A 393 -14.36 2.87 11.96
CA PHE A 393 -15.19 2.67 10.78
C PHE A 393 -16.02 3.95 10.47
N PRO A 394 -16.12 4.39 9.21
CA PRO A 394 -15.73 3.70 7.98
C PRO A 394 -14.31 3.99 7.46
N ASP A 395 -13.53 4.86 8.09
CA ASP A 395 -12.18 5.21 7.62
C ASP A 395 -11.24 3.99 7.61
N VAL A 396 -11.44 3.08 8.56
CA VAL A 396 -10.77 1.78 8.62
C VAL A 396 -11.79 0.68 8.35
N GLN A 397 -11.60 -0.04 7.25
CA GLN A 397 -12.55 -1.05 6.76
C GLN A 397 -12.50 -2.35 7.59
N PRO A 398 -13.59 -3.12 7.65
CA PRO A 398 -13.62 -4.39 8.39
C PRO A 398 -12.59 -5.41 7.92
N ARG A 399 -12.07 -6.23 8.85
CA ARG A 399 -11.22 -7.40 8.56
C ARG A 399 -12.03 -8.67 8.66
N VAL A 400 -11.85 -9.56 7.68
CA VAL A 400 -12.63 -10.79 7.56
C VAL A 400 -11.68 -11.97 7.44
N THR A 401 -11.81 -12.90 8.37
CA THR A 401 -10.93 -14.06 8.46
C THR A 401 -11.76 -15.33 8.65
N PHE A 402 -11.53 -16.33 7.81
CA PHE A 402 -12.09 -17.67 7.98
C PHE A 402 -11.46 -18.36 9.18
N GLN A 403 -12.31 -18.79 10.11
CA GLN A 403 -11.94 -19.65 11.22
C GLN A 403 -11.97 -21.12 10.81
N THR A 404 -12.95 -21.49 9.96
CA THR A 404 -13.00 -22.81 9.33
C THR A 404 -12.13 -22.81 8.06
N PRO A 405 -11.13 -23.71 7.93
CA PRO A 405 -10.30 -23.77 6.74
C PRO A 405 -11.11 -23.99 5.44
N ILE A 406 -10.80 -23.25 4.40
CA ILE A 406 -11.46 -23.37 3.09
C ILE A 406 -10.45 -23.26 1.93
N SER A 407 -10.53 -24.19 0.98
CA SER A 407 -9.74 -24.14 -0.26
C SER A 407 -10.39 -23.22 -1.30
N HIS A 408 -10.45 -21.91 -1.02
CA HIS A 408 -11.06 -20.92 -1.91
C HIS A 408 -10.03 -19.92 -2.47
N HIS A 409 -10.13 -19.55 -3.76
CA HIS A 409 -9.14 -18.68 -4.41
C HIS A 409 -9.05 -17.25 -3.84
N ARG A 410 -10.08 -16.80 -3.10
CA ARG A 410 -10.10 -15.49 -2.40
C ARG A 410 -9.68 -15.54 -0.93
N VAL A 411 -9.24 -16.71 -0.44
CA VAL A 411 -8.81 -16.92 0.94
C VAL A 411 -7.34 -17.30 0.94
N ASN A 412 -6.51 -16.52 1.63
CA ASN A 412 -5.08 -16.79 1.75
C ASN A 412 -4.81 -17.95 2.74
N SER A 413 -3.55 -18.36 2.87
CA SER A 413 -3.10 -19.42 3.79
C SER A 413 -3.34 -19.13 5.29
N LYS A 414 -3.65 -17.87 5.64
CA LYS A 414 -3.95 -17.40 7.00
C LYS A 414 -5.46 -17.25 7.26
N GLY A 415 -6.29 -17.54 6.26
CA GLY A 415 -7.74 -17.37 6.34
C GLY A 415 -8.22 -15.96 6.01
N ASP A 416 -7.33 -15.00 5.71
CA ASP A 416 -7.74 -13.63 5.36
C ASP A 416 -8.49 -13.65 4.03
N PHE A 417 -9.64 -12.98 4.03
CA PHE A 417 -10.57 -13.00 2.90
C PHE A 417 -10.52 -11.71 2.08
N CYS A 418 -10.48 -11.87 0.77
CA CYS A 418 -10.52 -10.77 -0.19
C CYS A 418 -11.91 -10.59 -0.78
N TYR A 419 -12.48 -9.40 -0.59
CA TYR A 419 -13.79 -9.02 -1.12
C TYR A 419 -13.83 -7.50 -1.39
N PHE A 420 -14.78 -7.07 -2.22
CA PHE A 420 -14.84 -5.71 -2.77
C PHE A 420 -16.23 -5.11 -2.59
N PRO A 421 -16.52 -4.48 -1.44
CA PRO A 421 -17.81 -3.86 -1.22
C PRO A 421 -17.99 -2.66 -2.18
N ASN A 422 -19.20 -2.48 -2.70
CA ASN A 422 -19.56 -1.33 -3.52
C ASN A 422 -19.80 -0.08 -2.67
N ARG A 423 -20.22 -0.26 -1.41
CA ARG A 423 -20.38 0.78 -0.39
C ARG A 423 -19.55 0.43 0.83
N THR A 424 -18.40 1.07 0.95
CA THR A 424 -17.40 0.82 2.02
C THR A 424 -17.82 1.37 3.38
N ASP A 425 -18.82 2.24 3.42
CA ASP A 425 -19.41 2.83 4.63
C ASP A 425 -20.65 2.09 5.14
N ASP A 426 -21.06 1.01 4.46
CA ASP A 426 -22.28 0.28 4.73
C ASP A 426 -22.02 -1.20 5.05
N ILE A 427 -22.11 -1.56 6.34
CA ILE A 427 -21.92 -2.93 6.82
C ILE A 427 -22.82 -3.94 6.12
N ALA A 428 -24.06 -3.58 5.76
CA ALA A 428 -24.95 -4.49 5.04
C ALA A 428 -24.37 -4.90 3.66
N ASN A 429 -23.79 -3.94 2.95
CA ASN A 429 -23.14 -4.19 1.66
C ASN A 429 -21.85 -5.02 1.81
N HIS A 430 -21.12 -4.87 2.93
CA HIS A 430 -20.01 -5.77 3.24
C HIS A 430 -20.48 -7.22 3.38
N ILE A 431 -21.52 -7.48 4.18
CA ILE A 431 -22.06 -8.84 4.39
C ILE A 431 -22.55 -9.42 3.06
N GLU A 432 -23.35 -8.67 2.29
CA GLU A 432 -23.84 -9.10 0.97
C GLU A 432 -22.69 -9.45 0.02
N THR A 433 -21.66 -8.61 -0.03
CA THR A 433 -20.49 -8.85 -0.89
C THR A 433 -19.70 -10.07 -0.46
N ILE A 434 -19.57 -10.34 0.85
CA ILE A 434 -18.90 -11.53 1.36
C ILE A 434 -19.63 -12.79 0.89
N VAL A 435 -20.95 -12.82 1.08
CA VAL A 435 -21.80 -13.94 0.67
C VAL A 435 -21.73 -14.17 -0.83
N ASN A 436 -21.90 -13.12 -1.63
CA ASN A 436 -21.85 -13.19 -3.08
C ASN A 436 -20.47 -13.63 -3.59
N SER A 437 -19.39 -13.17 -2.95
CA SER A 437 -18.01 -13.50 -3.37
C SER A 437 -17.63 -14.96 -3.13
N ILE A 438 -18.26 -15.63 -2.16
CA ILE A 438 -18.04 -17.05 -1.86
C ILE A 438 -18.93 -17.95 -2.73
N ALA A 439 -20.14 -17.48 -3.03
CA ALA A 439 -21.09 -18.18 -3.88
C ALA A 439 -20.80 -18.04 -5.38
N ASP A 440 -19.88 -17.15 -5.78
CA ASP A 440 -19.54 -16.90 -7.17
C ASP A 440 -18.82 -18.10 -7.80
N GLU A 441 -19.56 -18.89 -8.56
CA GLU A 441 -19.02 -20.05 -9.30
C GLU A 441 -18.32 -19.66 -10.60
N ASN A 442 -18.48 -18.42 -11.08
CA ASN A 442 -17.90 -17.96 -12.34
C ASN A 442 -17.20 -16.60 -12.19
N PRO A 443 -16.23 -16.47 -11.27
CA PRO A 443 -15.51 -15.22 -11.06
C PRO A 443 -14.74 -14.80 -12.31
N THR A 444 -14.83 -13.52 -12.63
CA THR A 444 -14.01 -12.88 -13.66
C THR A 444 -12.53 -13.01 -13.29
N TYR A 445 -11.70 -13.37 -14.26
CA TYR A 445 -10.25 -13.39 -14.09
C TYR A 445 -9.75 -11.97 -13.79
N ASP A 446 -9.13 -11.78 -12.63
CA ASP A 446 -8.44 -10.54 -12.29
C ASP A 446 -7.06 -10.87 -11.68
N PRO A 447 -5.95 -10.58 -12.38
CA PRO A 447 -4.61 -10.87 -11.88
C PRO A 447 -4.23 -9.98 -10.69
N ARG A 448 -4.98 -8.91 -10.41
CA ARG A 448 -4.81 -8.04 -9.24
C ARG A 448 -5.49 -8.62 -8.00
N ALA A 449 -6.27 -9.69 -8.13
CA ALA A 449 -6.96 -10.39 -7.06
C ALA A 449 -6.41 -11.83 -6.85
N ILE A 450 -5.13 -12.05 -7.16
CA ILE A 450 -4.44 -13.30 -6.84
C ILE A 450 -4.05 -13.25 -5.36
N ILE A 451 -4.84 -13.92 -4.54
CA ILE A 451 -4.70 -13.96 -3.06
C ILE A 451 -3.98 -15.24 -2.64
N ASN A 452 -4.39 -16.36 -3.24
CA ASN A 452 -3.81 -17.67 -3.05
C ASN A 452 -3.26 -18.16 -4.40
N PRO A 453 -1.96 -17.99 -4.69
CA PRO A 453 -1.38 -18.32 -6.00
C PRO A 453 -1.58 -19.78 -6.42
N GLU A 454 -1.57 -20.71 -5.47
CA GLU A 454 -1.78 -22.13 -5.75
C GLU A 454 -3.22 -22.37 -6.22
N LEU A 455 -4.20 -21.97 -5.41
CA LEU A 455 -5.61 -22.19 -5.74
C LEU A 455 -6.05 -21.39 -6.98
N PHE A 456 -5.53 -20.17 -7.14
CA PHE A 456 -5.77 -19.37 -8.34
C PHE A 456 -5.25 -20.09 -9.60
N SER A 457 -4.03 -20.64 -9.54
CA SER A 457 -3.46 -21.42 -10.66
C SER A 457 -4.24 -22.70 -10.94
N LEU A 458 -4.89 -23.30 -9.94
CA LEU A 458 -5.75 -24.46 -10.14
C LEU A 458 -7.08 -24.06 -10.80
N TYR A 459 -7.70 -22.97 -10.35
CA TYR A 459 -9.01 -22.54 -10.86
C TYR A 459 -8.96 -22.04 -12.32
N TRP A 460 -7.94 -21.23 -12.67
CA TRP A 460 -7.76 -20.67 -14.02
C TRP A 460 -6.79 -21.44 -14.90
N GLY A 461 -6.17 -22.52 -14.40
CA GLY A 461 -5.15 -23.28 -15.14
C GLY A 461 -5.68 -24.32 -16.14
N GLY A 462 -6.94 -24.21 -16.56
CA GLY A 462 -7.60 -25.15 -17.48
C GLY A 462 -8.44 -26.23 -16.78
N ASP A 463 -9.19 -27.00 -17.58
CA ASP A 463 -10.26 -27.89 -17.07
C ASP A 463 -9.77 -28.95 -16.08
N ASP A 464 -8.62 -29.57 -16.34
CA ASP A 464 -8.09 -30.63 -15.47
C ASP A 464 -7.62 -30.09 -14.12
N LYS A 465 -6.98 -28.91 -14.10
CA LYS A 465 -6.61 -28.22 -12.87
C LYS A 465 -7.84 -27.71 -12.12
N ARG A 466 -8.86 -27.23 -12.85
CA ARG A 466 -10.14 -26.79 -12.25
C ARG A 466 -10.86 -27.95 -11.56
N LYS A 467 -10.82 -29.17 -12.13
CA LYS A 467 -11.34 -30.37 -11.44
C LYS A 467 -10.63 -30.62 -10.09
N ILE A 468 -9.32 -30.38 -10.02
CA ILE A 468 -8.56 -30.50 -8.76
C ILE A 468 -9.00 -29.43 -7.77
N TYR A 469 -9.13 -28.17 -8.20
CA TYR A 469 -9.66 -27.09 -7.37
C TYR A 469 -11.03 -27.45 -6.77
N LEU A 470 -11.99 -27.86 -7.62
CA LEU A 470 -13.35 -28.19 -7.18
C LEU A 470 -13.38 -29.39 -6.22
N ARG A 471 -12.48 -30.36 -6.39
CA ARG A 471 -12.32 -31.46 -5.42
C ARG A 471 -11.82 -30.96 -4.06
N ARG A 472 -10.85 -30.04 -4.04
CA ARG A 472 -10.35 -29.45 -2.78
C ARG A 472 -11.41 -28.58 -2.10
N LEU A 473 -12.18 -27.82 -2.88
CA LEU A 473 -13.27 -27.00 -2.36
C LEU A 473 -14.36 -27.87 -1.70
N ARG A 474 -14.82 -28.93 -2.39
CA ARG A 474 -15.79 -29.89 -1.82
C ARG A 474 -15.26 -30.62 -0.59
N ARG A 475 -13.97 -30.98 -0.59
CA ARG A 475 -13.34 -31.57 0.60
C ARG A 475 -13.35 -30.59 1.77
N SER A 476 -13.09 -29.31 1.53
CA SER A 476 -13.17 -28.29 2.58
C SER A 476 -14.59 -28.19 3.16
N ALA A 477 -15.63 -28.32 2.32
CA ALA A 477 -17.01 -28.37 2.79
C ALA A 477 -17.30 -29.61 3.64
N GLN A 478 -16.81 -30.79 3.25
CA GLN A 478 -16.96 -32.00 4.05
C GLN A 478 -16.25 -31.87 5.41
N ASP A 479 -15.00 -31.43 5.40
CA ASP A 479 -14.14 -31.30 6.58
C ASP A 479 -14.63 -30.17 7.52
N SER A 480 -15.38 -29.18 7.00
CA SER A 480 -15.91 -28.06 7.79
C SER A 480 -16.87 -28.48 8.91
N SER A 481 -17.53 -29.63 8.77
CA SER A 481 -18.44 -30.16 9.78
C SER A 481 -17.75 -30.61 11.08
N GLU A 482 -16.42 -30.72 11.06
CA GLU A 482 -15.60 -31.09 12.22
C GLU A 482 -15.20 -29.89 13.10
N PHE A 483 -15.54 -28.65 12.69
CA PHE A 483 -15.06 -27.40 13.31
C PHE A 483 -16.14 -26.60 14.05
#